data_AF-M4RWQ5-F1
#
_entry.id   AF-M4RWQ5-F1
#
_cell.length_a   1.000
_cell.length_b   1.000
_cell.length_c   1.000
_cell.angle_alpha   90.00
_cell.angle_beta   90.00
_cell.angle_gamma   90.00
#
_symmetry.space_group_name_H-M   'P 1'
#
loop_
_entity.id
_entity.type
_entity.pdbx_description
1 polymer ?
#
loop_
_entity_poly.entity_id
_entity_poly.type
_entity_poly.pdbx_seq_one_letter_code
_entity_poly.pdbx_strand_id
1 'polypeptide(L)' 'MANYQTRFEAQQNILNYILMFYNSRRLHSYLGYQSPNQYEQNMAKLEKAA' A
#
# COMPACT_ATOMS: atom_id res chain seq x y z
N MET A 1 8.58 -9.27 19.81
CA MET A 1 7.62 -8.16 19.66
C MET A 1 8.44 -6.89 19.47
N ALA A 2 8.16 -6.09 18.44
CA ALA A 2 8.83 -4.81 18.28
C ALA A 2 8.41 -3.91 19.47
N ASN A 3 9.36 -3.58 20.34
CA ASN A 3 9.12 -2.66 21.44
C ASN A 3 9.41 -1.25 20.91
N TYR A 4 8.36 -0.56 20.46
CA TYR A 4 8.49 0.85 20.07
C TYR A 4 8.66 1.70 21.31
N GLN A 5 9.70 2.51 21.34
CA GLN A 5 9.99 3.37 22.49
C GLN A 5 9.03 4.56 22.54
N THR A 6 8.48 4.96 21.38
CA THR A 6 7.54 6.08 21.25
C THR A 6 6.40 5.74 20.29
N ARG A 7 5.26 6.43 20.45
CA ARG A 7 4.15 6.34 19.48
C ARG A 7 4.56 6.79 18.08
N PHE A 8 5.44 7.80 17.99
CA PHE A 8 5.94 8.31 16.73
C PHE A 8 6.71 7.23 15.96
N GLU A 9 7.58 6.48 16.64
CA GLU A 9 8.33 5.37 16.02
C GLU A 9 7.39 4.28 15.47
N ALA A 10 6.37 3.90 16.25
CA ALA A 10 5.34 2.96 15.80
C ALA A 10 4.61 3.46 14.53
N GLN A 11 4.25 4.74 14.50
CA GLN A 11 3.60 5.36 13.33
C GLN A 11 4.52 5.35 12.11
N GLN A 12 5.78 5.72 12.26
CA GLN A 12 6.75 5.68 11.16
C GLN A 12 6.94 4.26 10.63
N ASN A 13 7.01 3.27 11.51
CA ASN A 13 7.13 1.88 11.09
C ASN A 13 5.89 1.41 10.30
N ILE A 14 4.69 1.73 10.78
CA ILE A 14 3.44 1.40 10.09
C ILE A 14 3.38 2.08 8.72
N LEU A 15 3.71 3.37 8.65
CA LEU A 15 3.74 4.11 7.38
C LEU A 15 4.73 3.48 6.40
N ASN A 16 5.95 3.19 6.85
CA ASN A 16 6.96 2.54 6.02
C ASN A 16 6.50 1.17 5.52
N TYR A 17 5.88 0.37 6.39
CA TYR A 17 5.31 -0.91 5.98
C TYR A 17 4.21 -0.75 4.93
N ILE A 18 3.28 0.20 5.14
CA ILE A 18 2.19 0.47 4.20
C ILE A 18 2.74 0.90 2.83
N LEU A 19 3.65 1.87 2.81
CA LEU A 19 4.18 2.47 1.59
C LEU A 19 5.10 1.52 0.82
N MET A 20 6.08 0.93 1.51
CA MET A 20 7.14 0.16 0.85
C MET A 20 6.72 -1.27 0.53
N PHE A 21 5.83 -1.86 1.34
CA PHE A 21 5.48 -3.27 1.22
C PHE A 21 4.00 -3.50 0.92
N TYR A 22 3.09 -3.01 1.77
CA TYR A 22 1.67 -3.39 1.66
C TYR A 22 1.06 -2.90 0.34
N ASN A 23 1.09 -1.60 0.07
CA ASN A 23 0.44 -1.01 -1.09
C ASN A 23 1.07 -1.47 -2.42
N SER A 24 2.37 -1.77 -2.42
CA SER A 24 3.09 -2.20 -3.62
C SER A 24 3.00 -3.71 -3.89
N ARG A 25 2.95 -4.56 -2.85
CA ARG A 25 3.11 -6.03 -2.99
C ARG A 25 1.90 -6.86 -2.57
N ARG A 26 1.02 -6.36 -1.68
CA ARG A 26 -0.09 -7.17 -1.16
C ARG A 26 -1.14 -7.37 -2.25
N LEU A 27 -1.30 -8.61 -2.72
CA LEU A 27 -2.38 -8.95 -3.65
C LEU A 27 -3.71 -9.04 -2.91
N HIS A 28 -4.77 -8.50 -3.52
CA HIS A 28 -6.12 -8.51 -2.97
C HIS A 28 -7.08 -9.21 -3.93
N SER A 29 -7.77 -10.25 -3.48
CA SER A 29 -8.69 -11.05 -4.32
C SER A 29 -9.84 -10.21 -4.88
N TYR A 30 -10.38 -9.29 -4.08
CA TYR A 30 -11.40 -8.31 -4.54
C TYR A 30 -10.89 -7.42 -5.69
N LEU A 31 -9.59 -7.10 -5.73
CA LEU A 31 -8.99 -6.29 -6.80
C LEU A 31 -8.49 -7.16 -7.97
N GLY A 32 -9.00 -8.40 -8.10
CA GLY A 32 -8.54 -9.32 -9.15
C GLY A 32 -7.10 -9.78 -8.96
N TYR A 33 -6.65 -9.95 -7.72
CA TYR A 33 -5.26 -10.26 -7.37
C TYR A 33 -4.25 -9.20 -7.82
N GLN A 34 -4.65 -7.94 -7.78
CA GLN A 34 -3.77 -6.79 -7.94
C GLN A 34 -3.40 -6.20 -6.58
N SER A 35 -2.24 -5.53 -6.52
CA SER A 35 -1.89 -4.70 -5.36
C SER A 35 -2.64 -3.36 -5.41
N PRO A 36 -2.87 -2.70 -4.27
CA PRO A 36 -3.51 -1.38 -4.24
C PRO A 36 -2.85 -0.38 -5.19
N ASN A 37 -1.52 -0.29 -5.22
CA ASN A 37 -0.81 0.61 -6.14
C ASN A 37 -1.06 0.24 -7.61
N GLN A 38 -1.08 -1.05 -7.95
CA GLN A 38 -1.34 -1.48 -9.32
C GLN A 38 -2.77 -1.13 -9.76
N TYR A 39 -3.74 -1.30 -8.86
CA TYR A 39 -5.12 -0.95 -9.10
C TYR A 39 -5.28 0.55 -9.39
N GLU A 40 -4.74 1.41 -8.52
CA GLU A 40 -4.78 2.87 -8.72
C GLU A 40 -4.07 3.30 -10.02
N GLN A 41 -2.92 2.69 -10.35
CA GLN A 41 -2.24 2.96 -11.61
C GLN A 41 -3.07 2.57 -12.84
N ASN A 42 -3.78 1.45 -12.77
CA ASN A 42 -4.66 1.01 -13.86
C ASN A 42 -5.84 1.97 -14.02
N MET A 43 -6.45 2.41 -12.91
CA MET A 43 -7.52 3.40 -12.92
C MET A 43 -7.07 4.73 -13.53
N ALA A 44 -5.91 5.24 -13.09
CA ALA A 44 -5.35 6.48 -13.64
C ALA A 44 -5.02 6.40 -15.13
N LYS A 45 -4.72 5.21 -15.67
CA LYS A 45 -4.54 5.00 -17.13
C LYS A 45 -5.87 5.02 -17.88
N LEU A 46 -6.92 4.45 -17.30
CA LEU A 46 -8.26 4.45 -17.89
C LEU A 46 -8.82 5.86 -17.98
N GLU A 47 -8.67 6.65 -16.91
CA GLU A 47 -9.10 8.07 -16.90
C GLU A 47 -8.39 8.90 -17.98
N LYS A 48 -7.09 8.65 -18.22
CA LYS A 48 -6.32 9.36 -19.25
C LYS A 48 -6.65 8.96 -20.68
N ALA A 49 -7.30 7.80 -20.87
CA ALA A 49 -7.66 7.28 -22.19
C ALA A 49 -9.10 7.66 -22.60
N ALA A 50 -9.87 8.24 -21.69
CA ALA A 50 -11.22 8.77 -21.91
C ALA A 50 -11.18 10.26 -22.25
#